data_AF-A0A7J3V2E3-F1
#
_entry.id   AF-A0A7J3V2E3-F1
#
_cell.length_a   1.000
_cell.length_b   1.000
_cell.length_c   1.000
_cell.angle_alpha   90.00
_cell.angle_beta   90.00
_cell.angle_gamma   90.00
#
_symmetry.space_group_name_H-M   'P 1'
#
loop_
_entity.id
_entity.type
_entity.pdbx_description
1 polymer ?
#
loop_
_entity_poly.entity_id
_entity_poly.type
_entity_poly.pdbx_seq_one_letter_code
_entity_poly.pdbx_strand_id
1 'polypeptide(L)' 'MTRIVCPECSAKNPETNGFCGECGRRLYPLRFCKACGKPIEMRWGYCGDCGSAL' A
#
# COMPACT_ATOMS: atom_id res chain seq x y z
N MET A 1 4.72 18.49 -3.94
CA MET A 1 5.18 17.09 -4.05
C MET A 1 5.32 16.53 -2.65
N THR A 2 4.33 15.76 -2.22
CA THR A 2 4.33 15.11 -0.91
C THR A 2 5.21 13.85 -0.99
N ARG A 3 6.13 13.67 -0.03
CA ARG A 3 7.06 12.54 0.01
C ARG A 3 6.82 11.77 1.30
N ILE A 4 6.84 10.44 1.21
CA ILE A 4 6.78 9.56 2.37
C ILE A 4 8.20 9.12 2.74
N VAL A 5 8.50 9.11 4.04
CA VAL A 5 9.78 8.65 4.57
C VAL A 5 9.65 7.18 4.92
N CYS A 6 10.57 6.36 4.43
CA CYS A 6 10.59 4.94 4.76
C CYS A 6 10.87 4.77 6.27
N PRO A 7 10.02 4.07 7.03
CA PRO A 7 10.21 3.91 8.47
C PRO A 7 11.38 2.99 8.84
N GLU A 8 11.92 2.23 7.88
CA GLU A 8 13.04 1.32 8.11
C GLU A 8 14.39 1.96 7.77
N CYS A 9 14.55 2.49 6.56
CA CYS A 9 15.83 3.04 6.08
C CYS A 9 15.88 4.57 5.99
N SER A 10 14.79 5.26 6.33
CA SER A 10 14.66 6.73 6.24
C SER A 10 14.76 7.34 4.83
N ALA A 11 14.78 6.52 3.77
CA ALA A 11 14.77 7.01 2.39
C ALA A 11 13.48 7.80 2.07
N LYS A 12 13.60 8.86 1.28
CA LYS A 12 12.47 9.68 0.82
C LYS A 12 11.91 9.10 -0.47
N ASN A 13 10.65 8.68 -0.45
CA ASN A 13 9.98 8.06 -1.59
C ASN A 13 8.79 8.93 -2.04
N PRO A 14 8.43 8.91 -3.34
CA PRO A 14 7.17 9.48 -3.81
C PRO A 14 5.97 8.83 -3.12
N GLU A 15 4.92 9.60 -2.83
CA GLU A 15 3.66 9.07 -2.28
C GLU A 15 2.99 8.05 -3.22
N THR A 16 3.31 8.09 -4.51
CA THR A 16 2.84 7.11 -5.50
C THR A 16 3.52 5.75 -5.38
N ASN A 17 4.58 5.58 -4.58
CA ASN A 17 5.28 4.31 -4.43
C ASN A 17 4.61 3.44 -3.35
N GLY A 18 4.30 2.17 -3.67
CA GLY A 18 3.83 1.20 -2.67
C GLY A 18 4.96 0.65 -1.77
N PHE A 19 6.19 0.64 -2.29
CA PHE A 19 7.37 0.08 -1.66
C PHE A 19 8.53 1.07 -1.73
N CYS A 20 9.44 0.98 -0.77
CA CYS A 20 10.66 1.76 -0.74
C CYS A 20 11.58 1.34 -1.90
N GLY A 21 12.05 2.31 -2.68
CA GLY A 21 12.97 2.05 -3.79
C GLY A 21 14.39 1.66 -3.35
N GLU A 22 14.75 1.87 -2.08
CA GLU A 22 16.07 1.55 -1.55
C GLU A 22 16.12 0.23 -0.79
N CYS A 23 15.20 -0.01 0.14
CA CYS A 23 15.20 -1.23 0.97
C CYS A 23 14.09 -2.24 0.63
N GLY A 24 13.13 -1.89 -0.23
CA GLY A 24 12.01 -2.76 -0.61
C GLY A 24 10.87 -2.85 0.42
N ARG A 25 10.96 -2.18 1.59
CA ARG A 25 9.89 -2.17 2.60
C ARG A 25 8.62 -1.50 2.09
N ARG A 26 7.45 -2.04 2.45
CA ARG A 26 6.16 -1.37 2.18
C ARG A 26 6.06 -0.05 2.91
N LEU A 27 5.62 0.97 2.18
CA LEU A 27 5.48 2.35 2.69
C LEU A 27 4.09 2.61 3.27
N TYR A 28 3.09 1.81 2.89
CA TYR A 28 1.72 1.90 3.36
C TYR A 28 1.29 0.64 4.11
N PRO A 29 0.43 0.78 5.14
CA PRO A 29 -0.16 -0.36 5.82
C PRO A 29 -1.04 -1.18 4.87
N LEU A 30 -1.11 -2.48 5.13
CA LEU A 30 -2.08 -3.36 4.47
C LEU A 30 -3.49 -2.85 4.75
N ARG A 31 -4.27 -2.63 3.68
CA ARG A 31 -5.72 -2.54 3.79
C ARG A 31 -6.30 -3.94 3.69
N PHE A 32 -7.38 -4.19 4.41
CA PHE A 32 -8.10 -5.46 4.37
C PHE A 32 -9.52 -5.23 3.89
N CYS A 33 -10.04 -6.16 3.09
CA CYS A 33 -11.41 -6.13 2.61
C CYS A 33 -12.39 -6.27 3.77
N LYS A 34 -13.33 -5.33 3.88
CA LYS A 34 -14.36 -5.39 4.94
C LYS A 34 -15.34 -6.55 4.76
N ALA A 35 -15.50 -7.05 3.53
CA ALA A 35 -16.41 -8.15 3.23
C ALA A 35 -15.81 -9.53 3.48
N CYS A 36 -14.54 -9.76 3.11
CA CYS A 36 -13.91 -11.08 3.18
C CYS A 36 -12.63 -11.15 4.02
N GLY A 37 -12.13 -10.01 4.53
CA GLY A 37 -10.95 -9.94 5.41
C GLY A 37 -9.60 -10.08 4.71
N LYS A 38 -9.56 -10.29 3.39
CA LYS A 38 -8.30 -10.48 2.65
C LYS A 38 -7.55 -9.17 2.38
N PRO A 39 -6.21 -9.22 2.26
CA PRO A 39 -5.41 -8.03 1.97
C PRO A 39 -5.75 -7.44 0.60
N ILE A 40 -5.77 -6.10 0.53
CA ILE A 40 -6.03 -5.33 -0.68
C ILE A 40 -4.75 -4.60 -1.07
N GLU A 41 -4.36 -4.73 -2.33
CA GLU A 41 -3.33 -3.88 -2.91
C GLU A 41 -3.87 -2.47 -3.19
N MET A 42 -3.15 -1.45 -2.70
CA MET A 42 -3.59 -0.05 -2.73
C MET A 42 -3.48 0.50 -4.16
N ARG A 43 -4.54 0.30 -4.94
CA ARG A 43 -4.84 0.98 -6.22
C ARG A 43 -6.16 0.55 -6.88
N TRP A 44 -6.87 -0.44 -6.36
CA TRP A 44 -8.09 -0.96 -6.98
C TRP A 44 -9.34 -0.44 -6.28
N GLY A 45 -10.38 -0.11 -7.04
CA GLY A 45 -11.70 0.26 -6.49
C GLY A 45 -12.55 -0.93 -6.01
N TYR A 46 -12.00 -2.16 -6.09
CA TYR A 46 -12.66 -3.40 -5.72
C TYR A 46 -11.67 -4.44 -5.18
N CYS A 47 -12.18 -5.41 -4.44
CA CYS A 47 -11.43 -6.54 -3.91
C CYS A 47 -11.23 -7.60 -5.00
N GLY A 48 -9.97 -7.92 -5.33
CA GLY A 48 -9.64 -8.93 -6.34
C GLY A 48 -10.06 -10.37 -5.99
N ASP A 49 -10.22 -10.69 -4.70
CA ASP A 49 -10.58 -12.04 -4.26
C ASP A 49 -12.09 -12.31 -4.23
N CYS A 50 -12.91 -11.34 -3.78
CA CYS A 50 -14.36 -11.54 -3.61
C CYS A 50 -15.23 -10.59 -4.44
N GLY A 51 -14.63 -9.65 -5.17
CA GLY A 51 -15.34 -8.72 -6.05
C GLY A 51 -16.07 -7.57 -5.34
N SER A 52 -16.02 -7.48 -4.01
CA SER A 52 -16.67 -6.39 -3.27
C SER A 52 -16.02 -5.03 -3.56
N ALA A 53 -16.82 -3.97 -3.65
CA ALA A 53 -16.32 -2.60 -3.75
C ALA A 53 -15.57 -2.17 -2.48
N LEU A 54 -14.56 -1.29 -2.63
CA LEU A 54 -13.64 -0.87 -1.56
C LEU A 54 -13.84 0.57 -1.08
#